data_AF-A0A9E4KAG2-F1
#
_entry.id   AF-A0A9E4KAG2-F1
#
_cell.length_a   1.000
_cell.length_b   1.000
_cell.length_c   1.000
_cell.angle_alpha   90.00
_cell.angle_beta   90.00
_cell.angle_gamma   90.00
#
_symmetry.space_group_name_H-M   'P 1'
#
loop_
_entity.id
_entity.type
_entity.pdbx_description
1 polymer ?
#
loop_
_entity_poly.entity_id
_entity_poly.type
_entity_poly.pdbx_seq_one_letter_code
_entity_poly.pdbx_strand_id
1 'polypeptide(L)'
;MPRVLLIVISLLLLHPAGHADETLHLERSESMAKKLYQAYLDKGIGYRPRTEHFNKDGTPSFINQLILEDSPYLLQHAHNPVDWHPWSEAAFLKAKQQNKPIFLSIGYSTCHWCHVMERESFENLPIAALLNRDFIAIKVDRESHPDVDEVYMTAVMLMTGHGGWPMSSFLTPEGKPFYGGTYYTPEQFTSLLQQVNQLWKERPDDVIAQAEKVADAVAESNRLRGEAKALDEGVIAEALKSMQNAFDEIQGGFGQAPKFPREPWLYLLLDQAQRHGDQAALQMLTVTLDHMGRGGIYDQVAGGFHRYSTDYEWLVPHFEKMLYNQAHLSRIYLGAWRITGREDFRRIATQTLDYVLREMTSPDGGFYSATDADSEGEEGLFFTWTEDELNAALDKQQANLAITLYGVTPSGNFEGRNILHLPQTLAEFADEKQRSLSDLLTQLEQINQTLLETRNKRIPPL
;
A
#
# COMPACT_ATOMS: atom_id res chain seq x y z
N MET A 1 -13.99 -8.37 39.54
CA MET A 1 -15.30 -7.72 39.78
C MET A 1 -15.49 -6.63 38.72
N PRO A 2 -16.66 -6.56 38.07
CA PRO A 2 -16.72 -6.51 36.61
C PRO A 2 -17.65 -5.40 36.04
N ARG A 3 -17.84 -5.44 34.70
CA ARG A 3 -18.74 -4.66 33.81
C ARG A 3 -17.99 -3.51 33.13
N VAL A 4 -17.69 -3.56 31.83
CA VAL A 4 -18.63 -3.54 30.71
C VAL A 4 -18.00 -4.24 29.49
N LEU A 5 -18.51 -5.41 29.12
CA LEU A 5 -18.24 -6.09 27.83
C LEU A 5 -19.38 -7.09 27.61
N LEU A 6 -20.47 -6.70 26.94
CA LEU A 6 -21.51 -7.58 26.37
C LEU A 6 -22.75 -6.79 25.90
N ILE A 7 -22.72 -6.26 24.68
CA ILE A 7 -23.86 -6.06 23.74
C ILE A 7 -23.14 -5.90 22.38
N VAL A 8 -23.25 -6.71 21.32
CA VAL A 8 -24.39 -7.26 20.59
C VAL A 8 -23.88 -8.50 19.80
N ILE A 9 -24.35 -9.70 20.12
CA ILE A 9 -24.44 -10.83 19.18
C ILE A 9 -25.81 -11.44 19.41
N SER A 10 -26.71 -11.30 18.44
CA SER A 10 -27.82 -12.23 18.09
C SER A 10 -28.93 -11.45 17.38
N LEU A 11 -29.04 -11.60 16.06
CA LEU A 11 -30.31 -11.76 15.32
C LEU A 11 -30.01 -11.82 13.81
N LEU A 12 -29.72 -13.04 13.35
CA LEU A 12 -29.93 -13.46 11.97
C LEU A 12 -31.38 -13.94 11.82
N LEU A 13 -31.88 -13.80 10.59
CA LEU A 13 -33.19 -14.21 10.07
C LEU A 13 -34.31 -13.19 10.24
N LEU A 14 -34.48 -12.36 9.20
CA LEU A 14 -35.75 -12.14 8.49
C LEU A 14 -35.45 -11.34 7.21
N HIS A 15 -35.57 -12.00 6.04
CA HIS A 15 -35.81 -11.29 4.78
C HIS A 15 -37.17 -10.59 4.88
N PRO A 16 -37.31 -9.44 4.21
CA PRO A 16 -38.33 -9.38 3.17
C PRO A 16 -37.80 -8.79 1.85
N ALA A 17 -38.38 -9.32 0.78
CA ALA A 17 -38.29 -8.82 -0.58
C ALA A 17 -38.90 -7.42 -0.72
N GLY A 18 -38.38 -6.62 -1.66
CA GLY A 18 -39.00 -5.36 -2.09
C GLY A 18 -38.14 -4.58 -3.09
N HIS A 19 -38.64 -4.47 -4.32
CA HIS A 19 -38.08 -3.78 -5.50
C HIS A 19 -37.69 -2.30 -5.32
N ALA A 20 -36.69 -1.84 -6.08
CA ALA A 20 -36.79 -0.65 -6.93
C ALA A 20 -35.63 -0.59 -7.94
N ASP A 21 -35.96 -0.57 -9.23
CA ASP A 21 -35.08 -0.13 -10.32
C ASP A 21 -35.03 1.41 -10.27
N GLU A 22 -34.47 1.95 -9.18
CA GLU A 22 -34.16 3.37 -9.06
C GLU A 22 -32.77 3.58 -9.64
N THR A 23 -32.70 4.16 -10.83
CA THR A 23 -31.45 4.72 -11.33
C THR A 23 -30.96 5.75 -10.31
N LEU A 24 -29.87 5.42 -9.61
CA LEU A 24 -29.19 6.34 -8.73
C LEU A 24 -28.86 7.62 -9.52
N HIS A 25 -29.21 8.78 -8.99
CA HIS A 25 -28.91 10.07 -9.59
C HIS A 25 -28.20 10.97 -8.58
N LEU A 26 -27.13 11.64 -9.03
CA LEU A 26 -26.39 12.58 -8.20
C LEU A 26 -27.14 13.92 -8.14
N GLU A 27 -27.79 14.20 -7.02
CA GLU A 27 -28.55 15.44 -6.81
C GLU A 27 -27.63 16.68 -6.77
N ARG A 28 -27.85 17.63 -7.69
CA ARG A 28 -27.09 18.89 -7.76
C ARG A 28 -27.82 19.96 -8.55
N SER A 29 -27.39 21.22 -8.40
CA SER A 29 -27.93 22.32 -9.20
C SER A 29 -27.62 22.14 -10.69
N GLU A 30 -28.51 22.66 -11.54
CA GLU A 30 -28.32 22.64 -13.00
C GLU A 30 -27.00 23.29 -13.42
N SER A 31 -26.61 24.37 -12.74
CA SER A 31 -25.33 25.05 -12.98
C SER A 31 -24.11 24.16 -12.70
N MET A 32 -24.15 23.39 -11.60
CA MET A 32 -23.08 22.45 -11.27
C MET A 32 -23.06 21.28 -12.25
N ALA A 33 -24.21 20.72 -12.60
CA ALA A 33 -24.29 19.64 -13.60
C ALA A 33 -23.66 20.06 -14.94
N LYS A 34 -23.98 21.26 -15.43
CA LYS A 34 -23.37 21.82 -16.66
C LYS A 34 -21.86 22.01 -16.53
N LYS A 35 -21.38 22.53 -15.40
CA LYS A 35 -19.95 22.72 -15.14
C LYS A 35 -19.18 21.40 -15.21
N LEU A 36 -19.70 20.36 -14.55
CA LEU A 36 -19.03 19.05 -14.49
C LEU A 36 -19.04 18.34 -15.84
N TYR A 37 -20.16 18.43 -16.58
CA TYR A 37 -20.22 17.88 -17.93
C TYR A 37 -19.27 18.60 -18.89
N GLN A 38 -19.15 19.94 -18.79
CA GLN A 38 -18.18 20.68 -19.59
C GLN A 38 -16.74 20.27 -19.26
N ALA A 39 -16.41 20.13 -17.97
CA ALA A 39 -15.08 19.66 -17.55
C ALA A 39 -14.73 18.27 -18.09
N TYR A 40 -15.72 17.36 -18.15
CA TYR A 40 -15.55 16.06 -18.82
C TYR A 40 -15.22 16.21 -20.31
N LEU A 41 -15.95 17.07 -21.03
CA LEU A 41 -15.67 17.33 -22.46
C LEU A 41 -14.26 17.93 -22.66
N ASP A 42 -13.84 18.81 -21.75
CA ASP A 42 -12.55 19.49 -21.81
C ASP A 42 -11.36 18.56 -21.58
N LYS A 43 -11.55 17.36 -20.99
CA LYS A 43 -10.49 16.33 -20.91
C LYS A 43 -10.09 15.77 -22.28
N GLY A 44 -10.93 15.94 -23.30
CA GLY A 44 -10.61 15.61 -24.69
C GLY A 44 -10.63 14.11 -25.03
N ILE A 45 -10.30 13.80 -26.29
CA ILE A 45 -10.52 12.47 -26.91
C ILE A 45 -9.68 11.35 -26.27
N GLY A 46 -8.55 11.70 -25.65
CA GLY A 46 -7.66 10.73 -24.99
C GLY A 46 -8.13 10.29 -23.60
N TYR A 47 -9.10 11.00 -23.01
CA TYR A 47 -9.60 10.70 -21.68
C TYR A 47 -10.49 9.46 -21.69
N ARG A 48 -10.19 8.51 -20.80
CA ARG A 48 -10.97 7.29 -20.61
C ARG A 48 -11.57 7.29 -19.21
N PRO A 49 -12.90 7.47 -19.08
CA PRO A 49 -13.59 7.29 -17.82
C PRO A 49 -13.29 5.90 -17.24
N ARG A 50 -12.81 5.85 -16.00
CA ARG A 50 -12.68 4.61 -15.23
C ARG A 50 -13.99 4.41 -14.47
N THR A 51 -14.88 3.59 -15.01
CA THR A 51 -16.13 3.16 -14.38
C THR A 51 -16.72 1.98 -15.16
N GLU A 52 -17.64 1.23 -14.54
CA GLU A 52 -18.49 0.26 -15.24
C GLU A 52 -19.83 0.86 -15.71
N HIS A 53 -20.16 2.07 -15.24
CA HIS A 53 -21.46 2.70 -15.49
C HIS A 53 -21.43 3.60 -16.72
N PHE A 54 -21.82 3.06 -17.87
CA PHE A 54 -21.98 3.81 -19.12
C PHE A 54 -23.44 3.90 -19.56
N ASN A 55 -23.79 5.07 -20.11
CA ASN A 55 -25.02 5.26 -20.86
C ASN A 55 -24.97 4.52 -22.21
N LYS A 56 -26.13 4.36 -22.85
CA LYS A 56 -26.24 3.70 -24.16
C LYS A 56 -25.43 4.38 -25.28
N ASP A 57 -25.13 5.67 -25.13
CA ASP A 57 -24.32 6.45 -26.07
C ASP A 57 -22.81 6.39 -25.77
N GLY A 58 -22.40 5.60 -24.77
CA GLY A 58 -21.00 5.44 -24.36
C GLY A 58 -20.47 6.56 -23.45
N THR A 59 -21.30 7.52 -23.05
CA THR A 59 -20.93 8.51 -22.04
C THR A 59 -21.01 7.93 -20.63
N PRO A 60 -20.18 8.38 -19.67
CA PRO A 60 -20.29 7.89 -18.30
C PRO A 60 -21.62 8.32 -17.67
N SER A 61 -22.27 7.39 -16.96
CA SER A 61 -23.56 7.64 -16.30
C SER A 61 -23.44 8.60 -15.12
N PHE A 62 -22.26 8.63 -14.49
CA PHE A 62 -21.95 9.48 -13.35
C PHE A 62 -20.76 10.37 -13.65
N ILE A 63 -20.82 11.62 -13.20
CA ILE A 63 -19.70 12.56 -13.17
C ILE A 63 -19.79 13.24 -11.83
N ASN A 64 -18.80 13.15 -10.95
CA ASN A 64 -18.79 13.86 -9.66
C ASN A 64 -17.78 15.02 -9.69
N GLN A 65 -17.55 15.69 -8.56
CA GLN A 65 -16.75 16.91 -8.53
C GLN A 65 -15.27 16.67 -8.78
N LEU A 66 -14.79 15.43 -8.63
CA LEU A 66 -13.38 15.08 -8.85
C LEU A 66 -12.95 15.23 -10.31
N ILE A 67 -13.87 15.35 -11.27
CA ILE A 67 -13.54 15.67 -12.68
C ILE A 67 -12.82 17.02 -12.83
N LEU A 68 -12.96 17.90 -11.84
CA LEU A 68 -12.34 19.23 -11.79
C LEU A 68 -10.92 19.21 -11.20
N GLU A 69 -10.46 18.06 -10.69
CA GLU A 69 -9.15 17.93 -10.07
C GLU A 69 -8.07 17.62 -11.12
N ASP A 70 -6.82 17.93 -10.76
CA ASP A 70 -5.64 17.62 -11.57
C ASP A 70 -5.00 16.27 -11.18
N SER A 71 -5.21 15.83 -9.93
CA SER A 71 -4.67 14.55 -9.43
C SER A 71 -5.16 13.38 -10.29
N PRO A 72 -4.26 12.60 -10.92
CA PRO A 72 -4.64 11.40 -11.65
C PRO A 72 -5.41 10.41 -10.79
N TYR A 73 -5.05 10.29 -9.51
CA TYR A 73 -5.76 9.43 -8.55
C TYR A 73 -7.21 9.88 -8.35
N LEU A 74 -7.46 11.17 -8.10
CA LEU A 74 -8.83 11.66 -7.93
C LEU A 74 -9.65 11.54 -9.22
N LEU A 75 -9.03 11.75 -10.38
CA LEU A 75 -9.70 11.61 -11.67
C LEU A 75 -10.13 10.17 -11.99
N GLN A 76 -9.47 9.16 -11.42
CA GLN A 76 -9.91 7.76 -11.52
C GLN A 76 -11.27 7.52 -10.83
N HIS A 77 -11.62 8.34 -9.84
CA HIS A 77 -12.88 8.25 -9.09
C HIS A 77 -13.96 9.22 -9.62
N ALA A 78 -13.66 10.02 -10.63
CA ALA A 78 -14.55 11.07 -11.15
C ALA A 78 -15.88 10.55 -11.71
N HIS A 79 -15.93 9.24 -12.02
CA HIS A 79 -17.08 8.57 -12.61
C HIS A 79 -17.69 7.48 -11.73
N ASN A 80 -17.26 7.37 -10.47
CA ASN A 80 -17.94 6.51 -9.52
C ASN A 80 -19.38 7.03 -9.25
N PRO A 81 -20.33 6.15 -8.90
CA PRO A 81 -21.69 6.52 -8.48
C PRO A 81 -21.76 7.24 -7.12
N VAL A 82 -20.66 7.28 -6.36
CA VAL A 82 -20.55 8.11 -5.14
C VAL A 82 -20.42 9.59 -5.54
N ASP A 83 -21.16 10.48 -4.87
CA ASP A 83 -21.07 11.94 -5.02
C ASP A 83 -19.80 12.48 -4.34
N TRP A 84 -18.64 12.09 -4.86
CA TRP A 84 -17.36 12.50 -4.31
C TRP A 84 -17.16 14.02 -4.40
N HIS A 85 -16.69 14.56 -3.29
CA HIS A 85 -16.17 15.92 -3.18
C HIS A 85 -14.64 15.89 -2.97
N PRO A 86 -13.89 16.86 -3.51
CA PRO A 86 -12.52 17.08 -3.11
C PRO A 86 -12.46 17.67 -1.69
N TRP A 87 -11.31 17.54 -1.05
CA TRP A 87 -11.04 18.19 0.23
C TRP A 87 -11.12 19.72 0.09
N SER A 88 -12.20 20.31 0.60
CA SER A 88 -12.50 21.72 0.38
C SER A 88 -13.44 22.29 1.43
N GLU A 89 -13.33 23.59 1.71
CA GLU A 89 -14.24 24.30 2.62
C GLU A 89 -15.71 24.13 2.21
N ALA A 90 -15.99 24.06 0.90
CA ALA A 90 -17.33 23.84 0.37
C ALA A 90 -17.93 22.49 0.80
N ALA A 91 -17.13 21.42 0.87
CA ALA A 91 -17.59 20.11 1.32
C ALA A 91 -17.95 20.13 2.81
N PHE A 92 -17.11 20.74 3.66
CA PHE A 92 -17.39 20.92 5.08
C PHE A 92 -18.61 21.80 5.33
N LEU A 93 -18.79 22.87 4.56
CA LEU A 93 -19.97 23.72 4.65
C LEU A 93 -21.24 22.94 4.28
N LYS A 94 -21.20 22.11 3.22
CA LYS A 94 -22.30 21.22 2.84
C LYS A 94 -22.62 20.24 3.97
N ALA A 95 -21.62 19.65 4.62
CA ALA A 95 -21.81 18.74 5.77
C ALA A 95 -22.53 19.44 6.93
N LYS A 96 -22.11 20.65 7.28
CA LYS A 96 -22.74 21.47 8.33
C LYS A 96 -24.18 21.85 7.99
N GLN A 97 -24.43 22.31 6.77
CA GLN A 97 -25.77 22.71 6.32
C GLN A 97 -26.75 21.53 6.28
N GLN A 98 -26.28 20.36 5.89
CA GLN A 98 -27.11 19.15 5.83
C GLN A 98 -27.15 18.37 7.14
N ASN A 99 -26.36 18.77 8.14
CA ASN A 99 -26.14 18.03 9.39
C ASN A 99 -25.81 16.55 9.15
N LYS A 100 -24.92 16.28 8.20
CA LYS A 100 -24.46 14.92 7.84
C LYS A 100 -23.01 14.71 8.27
N PRO A 101 -22.66 13.52 8.77
CA PRO A 101 -21.27 13.16 8.99
C PRO A 101 -20.53 13.09 7.64
N ILE A 102 -19.21 13.22 7.71
CA ILE A 102 -18.32 13.12 6.55
C ILE A 102 -17.75 11.70 6.50
N PHE A 103 -17.78 11.09 5.32
CA PHE A 103 -16.95 9.93 5.02
C PHE A 103 -15.72 10.40 4.25
N LEU A 104 -14.56 10.33 4.88
CA LEU A 104 -13.27 10.71 4.32
C LEU A 104 -12.53 9.45 3.86
N SER A 105 -12.24 9.37 2.55
CA SER A 105 -11.44 8.29 1.96
C SER A 105 -10.13 8.83 1.39
N ILE A 106 -9.01 8.49 2.03
CA ILE A 106 -7.66 8.89 1.59
C ILE A 106 -6.96 7.69 0.94
N GLY A 107 -6.34 7.92 -0.22
CA GLY A 107 -5.51 6.94 -0.91
C GLY A 107 -4.52 7.62 -1.86
N TYR A 108 -3.92 6.84 -2.74
CA TYR A 108 -2.96 7.31 -3.74
C TYR A 108 -2.93 6.35 -4.94
N SER A 109 -2.32 6.79 -6.05
CA SER A 109 -2.45 6.15 -7.36
C SER A 109 -1.96 4.69 -7.43
N THR A 110 -0.90 4.33 -6.69
CA THR A 110 -0.31 2.98 -6.70
C THR A 110 -0.78 2.09 -5.54
N CYS A 111 -1.80 2.53 -4.79
CA CYS A 111 -2.37 1.78 -3.68
C CYS A 111 -3.32 0.67 -4.17
N HIS A 112 -2.86 -0.58 -4.16
CA HIS A 112 -3.67 -1.75 -4.57
C HIS A 112 -5.00 -1.83 -3.81
N TRP A 113 -4.98 -1.84 -2.47
CA TRP A 113 -6.22 -1.93 -1.67
C TRP A 113 -7.19 -0.77 -1.89
N CYS A 114 -6.68 0.39 -2.34
CA CYS A 114 -7.52 1.51 -2.72
C CYS A 114 -8.29 1.21 -4.01
N HIS A 115 -7.65 0.56 -4.99
CA HIS A 115 -8.29 0.07 -6.21
C HIS A 115 -9.26 -1.08 -5.94
N VAL A 116 -8.92 -2.00 -5.03
CA VAL A 116 -9.83 -3.08 -4.61
C VAL A 116 -11.10 -2.49 -4.00
N MET A 117 -10.96 -1.60 -3.01
CA MET A 117 -12.13 -0.98 -2.37
C MET A 117 -12.95 -0.12 -3.33
N GLU A 118 -12.30 0.52 -4.30
CA GLU A 118 -12.98 1.24 -5.38
C GLU A 118 -13.89 0.34 -6.20
N ARG A 119 -13.32 -0.74 -6.74
CA ARG A 119 -14.03 -1.69 -7.60
C ARG A 119 -15.15 -2.41 -6.86
N GLU A 120 -14.89 -2.84 -5.62
CA GLU A 120 -15.85 -3.65 -4.87
C GLU A 120 -16.92 -2.82 -4.16
N SER A 121 -16.60 -1.58 -3.74
CA SER A 121 -17.49 -0.77 -2.90
C SER A 121 -17.88 0.58 -3.50
N PHE A 122 -16.97 1.34 -4.11
CA PHE A 122 -17.29 2.69 -4.59
C PHE A 122 -17.98 2.70 -5.97
N GLU A 123 -17.79 1.66 -6.78
CA GLU A 123 -18.55 1.39 -8.00
C GLU A 123 -19.90 0.69 -7.73
N ASN A 124 -20.11 0.15 -6.52
CA ASN A 124 -21.32 -0.58 -6.18
C ASN A 124 -22.52 0.38 -5.93
N LEU A 125 -23.55 0.30 -6.77
CA LEU A 125 -24.72 1.19 -6.71
C LEU A 125 -25.45 1.20 -5.34
N PRO A 126 -25.77 0.05 -4.71
CA PRO A 126 -26.33 0.04 -3.35
C PRO A 126 -25.48 0.75 -2.30
N ILE A 127 -24.16 0.53 -2.29
CA ILE A 127 -23.25 1.17 -1.33
C ILE A 127 -23.15 2.67 -1.61
N ALA A 128 -23.04 3.07 -2.88
CA ALA A 128 -23.02 4.46 -3.28
C ALA A 128 -24.31 5.19 -2.88
N ALA A 129 -25.47 4.55 -2.99
CA ALA A 129 -26.74 5.10 -2.53
C ALA A 129 -26.74 5.36 -1.01
N LEU A 130 -26.17 4.46 -0.20
CA LEU A 130 -26.01 4.67 1.25
C LEU A 130 -25.09 5.86 1.54
N LEU A 131 -23.93 5.92 0.88
CA LEU A 131 -22.98 7.03 1.02
C LEU A 131 -23.63 8.37 0.68
N ASN A 132 -24.26 8.48 -0.49
CA ASN A 132 -24.86 9.72 -0.98
C ASN A 132 -26.03 10.19 -0.10
N ARG A 133 -26.82 9.24 0.42
CA ARG A 133 -27.96 9.55 1.29
C ARG A 133 -27.49 10.05 2.66
N ASP A 134 -26.55 9.36 3.29
CA ASP A 134 -26.29 9.51 4.72
C ASP A 134 -25.03 10.35 5.03
N PHE A 135 -24.12 10.54 4.07
CA PHE A 135 -22.82 11.16 4.30
C PHE A 135 -22.52 12.28 3.30
N ILE A 136 -21.56 13.14 3.65
CA ILE A 136 -20.78 13.90 2.65
C ILE A 136 -19.49 13.13 2.40
N ALA A 137 -19.36 12.54 1.20
CA ALA A 137 -18.21 11.73 0.82
C ALA A 137 -17.08 12.63 0.28
N ILE A 138 -15.91 12.59 0.91
CA ILE A 138 -14.72 13.35 0.52
C ILE A 138 -13.60 12.38 0.12
N LYS A 139 -13.03 12.58 -1.06
CA LYS A 139 -11.87 11.81 -1.56
C LYS A 139 -10.62 12.67 -1.48
N VAL A 140 -9.52 12.09 -0.98
CA VAL A 140 -8.23 12.76 -0.87
C VAL A 140 -7.14 11.92 -1.51
N ASP A 141 -6.32 12.60 -2.29
CA ASP A 141 -5.03 12.08 -2.74
C ASP A 141 -3.96 12.46 -1.71
N ARG A 142 -3.37 11.44 -1.10
CA ARG A 142 -2.30 11.59 -0.12
C ARG A 142 -1.07 12.28 -0.71
N GLU A 143 -0.76 12.05 -1.98
CA GLU A 143 0.43 12.66 -2.60
C GLU A 143 0.27 14.17 -2.75
N SER A 144 -0.98 14.63 -2.91
CA SER A 144 -1.34 16.04 -3.01
C SER A 144 -1.59 16.69 -1.63
N HIS A 145 -2.09 15.93 -0.65
CA HIS A 145 -2.42 16.38 0.71
C HIS A 145 -1.82 15.47 1.81
N PRO A 146 -0.47 15.41 1.91
CA PRO A 146 0.19 14.58 2.93
C PRO A 146 -0.06 15.09 4.36
N ASP A 147 -0.35 16.38 4.53
CA ASP A 147 -0.73 17.02 5.79
C ASP A 147 -2.09 16.51 6.30
N VAL A 148 -3.07 16.39 5.41
CA VAL A 148 -4.39 15.83 5.72
C VAL A 148 -4.25 14.34 6.07
N ASP A 149 -3.49 13.60 5.25
CA ASP A 149 -3.19 12.18 5.49
C ASP A 149 -2.60 11.94 6.89
N GLU A 150 -1.59 12.71 7.28
CA GLU A 150 -0.90 12.54 8.55
C GLU A 150 -1.82 12.71 9.77
N VAL A 151 -2.70 13.72 9.73
CA VAL A 151 -3.66 14.00 10.82
C VAL A 151 -4.63 12.83 10.99
N TYR A 152 -5.24 12.37 9.91
CA TYR A 152 -6.23 11.30 9.98
C TYR A 152 -5.61 9.92 10.18
N MET A 153 -4.40 9.68 9.66
CA MET A 153 -3.64 8.45 9.92
C MET A 153 -3.29 8.36 11.41
N THR A 154 -2.90 9.46 12.03
CA THR A 154 -2.67 9.53 13.49
C THR A 154 -3.95 9.18 14.25
N ALA A 155 -5.09 9.72 13.84
CA ALA A 155 -6.38 9.38 14.46
C ALA A 155 -6.72 7.89 14.34
N VAL A 156 -6.56 7.30 13.14
CA VAL A 156 -6.80 5.86 12.90
C VAL A 156 -5.86 4.99 13.73
N MET A 157 -4.57 5.31 13.79
CA MET A 157 -3.61 4.59 14.62
C MET A 157 -3.96 4.67 16.11
N LEU A 158 -4.40 5.83 16.62
CA LEU A 158 -4.83 5.98 18.02
C LEU A 158 -6.09 5.17 18.33
N MET A 159 -7.00 5.04 17.38
CA MET A 159 -8.25 4.29 17.56
C MET A 159 -8.06 2.77 17.41
N THR A 160 -7.20 2.33 16.49
CA THR A 160 -7.12 0.92 16.07
C THR A 160 -5.80 0.23 16.39
N GLY A 161 -4.76 0.98 16.75
CA GLY A 161 -3.41 0.48 17.00
C GLY A 161 -2.58 0.22 15.72
N HIS A 162 -3.18 0.32 14.55
CA HIS A 162 -2.53 0.15 13.25
C HIS A 162 -3.01 1.21 12.25
N GLY A 163 -2.33 1.34 11.11
CA GLY A 163 -2.71 2.29 10.06
C GLY A 163 -2.38 1.73 8.68
N GLY A 164 -2.99 2.30 7.64
CA GLY A 164 -2.79 1.87 6.27
C GLY A 164 -3.80 2.51 5.31
N TRP A 165 -3.62 2.22 4.02
CA TRP A 165 -4.48 2.72 2.95
C TRP A 165 -5.23 1.56 2.28
N PRO A 166 -6.46 1.75 1.79
CA PRO A 166 -7.24 2.99 1.81
C PRO A 166 -7.60 3.37 3.24
N MET A 167 -7.47 4.64 3.57
CA MET A 167 -7.85 5.13 4.88
C MET A 167 -9.30 5.58 4.84
N SER A 168 -10.14 4.91 5.61
CA SER A 168 -11.58 5.14 5.71
C SER A 168 -11.90 5.78 7.06
N SER A 169 -12.18 7.07 7.08
CA SER A 169 -12.43 7.84 8.31
C SER A 169 -13.82 8.47 8.32
N PHE A 170 -14.49 8.43 9.47
CA PHE A 170 -15.78 9.09 9.70
C PHE A 170 -15.60 10.30 10.60
N LEU A 171 -16.05 11.45 10.12
CA LEU A 171 -15.85 12.74 10.77
C LEU A 171 -17.18 13.42 11.08
N THR A 172 -17.17 14.23 12.11
CA THR A 172 -18.19 15.26 12.33
C THR A 172 -18.17 16.30 11.21
N PRO A 173 -19.25 17.10 11.03
CA PRO A 173 -19.25 18.23 10.10
C PRO A 173 -18.13 19.26 10.32
N GLU A 174 -17.56 19.30 11.52
CA GLU A 174 -16.41 20.13 11.89
C GLU A 174 -15.06 19.52 11.50
N GLY A 175 -15.04 18.30 10.96
CA GLY A 175 -13.85 17.58 10.55
C GLY A 175 -13.15 16.80 11.66
N LYS A 176 -13.74 16.70 12.86
CA LYS A 176 -13.19 15.88 13.95
C LYS A 176 -13.47 14.40 13.71
N PRO A 177 -12.46 13.51 13.68
CA PRO A 177 -12.65 12.08 13.45
C PRO A 177 -13.23 11.40 14.70
N PHE A 178 -14.20 10.50 14.52
CA PHE A 178 -14.78 9.71 15.62
C PHE A 178 -14.69 8.19 15.41
N TYR A 179 -14.44 7.75 14.18
CA TYR A 179 -14.20 6.36 13.84
C TYR A 179 -13.31 6.30 12.59
N GLY A 180 -12.52 5.24 12.45
CA GLY A 180 -11.77 5.00 11.23
C GLY A 180 -11.05 3.66 11.20
N GLY A 181 -10.66 3.27 10.01
CA GLY A 181 -9.91 2.04 9.73
C GLY A 181 -9.33 2.07 8.33
N THR A 182 -8.91 0.90 7.85
CA THR A 182 -8.25 0.73 6.56
C THR A 182 -9.24 0.23 5.49
N TYR A 183 -8.89 -0.85 4.80
CA TYR A 183 -9.78 -1.62 3.94
C TYR A 183 -10.95 -2.26 4.70
N TYR A 184 -12.13 -2.26 4.09
CA TYR A 184 -13.32 -2.99 4.51
C TYR A 184 -13.90 -3.74 3.31
N THR A 185 -14.32 -5.00 3.50
CA THR A 185 -15.07 -5.71 2.44
C THR A 185 -16.45 -5.04 2.22
N PRO A 186 -17.11 -5.24 1.08
CA PRO A 186 -18.41 -4.64 0.80
C PRO A 186 -19.46 -4.85 1.89
N GLU A 187 -19.53 -6.05 2.48
CA GLU A 187 -20.48 -6.39 3.54
C GLU A 187 -20.14 -5.66 4.85
N GLN A 188 -18.85 -5.64 5.21
CA GLN A 188 -18.38 -4.92 6.39
C GLN A 188 -18.64 -3.43 6.26
N PHE A 189 -18.34 -2.87 5.08
CA PHE A 189 -18.51 -1.46 4.80
C PHE A 189 -19.98 -1.06 4.81
N THR A 190 -20.87 -1.85 4.19
CA THR A 190 -22.32 -1.64 4.24
C THR A 190 -22.84 -1.60 5.67
N SER A 191 -22.47 -2.58 6.48
CA SER A 191 -22.87 -2.66 7.89
C SER A 191 -22.34 -1.47 8.69
N LEU A 192 -21.10 -1.07 8.44
CA LEU A 192 -20.47 0.07 9.09
C LEU A 192 -21.17 1.39 8.75
N LEU A 193 -21.47 1.65 7.48
CA LEU A 193 -22.20 2.85 7.04
C LEU A 193 -23.55 2.97 7.74
N GLN A 194 -24.29 1.86 7.84
CA GLN A 194 -25.59 1.82 8.51
C GLN A 194 -25.46 2.11 10.02
N GLN A 195 -24.49 1.49 10.69
CA GLN A 195 -24.24 1.68 12.12
C GLN A 195 -23.82 3.12 12.44
N VAL A 196 -22.91 3.70 11.64
CA VAL A 196 -22.47 5.09 11.83
C VAL A 196 -23.63 6.06 11.63
N ASN A 197 -24.44 5.88 10.60
CA ASN A 197 -25.61 6.73 10.36
C ASN A 197 -26.65 6.60 11.49
N GLN A 198 -26.88 5.39 11.98
CA GLN A 198 -27.78 5.17 13.11
C GLN A 198 -27.27 5.89 14.37
N LEU A 199 -25.99 5.73 14.70
CA LEU A 199 -25.38 6.41 15.85
C LEU A 199 -25.45 7.94 15.71
N TRP A 200 -25.21 8.48 14.52
CA TRP A 200 -25.33 9.93 14.26
C TRP A 200 -26.77 10.44 14.49
N LYS A 201 -27.78 9.67 14.08
CA LYS A 201 -29.19 10.06 14.22
C LYS A 201 -29.72 9.90 15.64
N GLU A 202 -29.36 8.81 16.30
CA GLU A 202 -29.92 8.45 17.60
C GLU A 202 -29.13 9.04 18.78
N ARG A 203 -27.80 9.18 18.63
CA ARG A 203 -26.88 9.54 19.72
C ARG A 203 -25.79 10.51 19.25
N PRO A 204 -26.13 11.66 18.61
CA PRO A 204 -25.15 12.60 18.07
C PRO A 204 -24.19 13.15 19.13
N ASP A 205 -24.68 13.40 20.35
CA ASP A 205 -23.85 13.92 21.45
C ASP A 205 -22.73 12.95 21.85
N ASP A 206 -23.00 11.63 21.82
CA ASP A 206 -21.97 10.62 22.10
C ASP A 206 -20.92 10.55 20.99
N VAL A 207 -21.35 10.71 19.73
CA VAL A 207 -20.44 10.79 18.57
C VAL A 207 -19.55 12.03 18.68
N ILE A 208 -20.12 13.19 19.00
CA ILE A 208 -19.38 14.44 19.17
C ILE A 208 -18.38 14.32 20.33
N ALA A 209 -18.80 13.79 21.48
CA ALA A 209 -17.91 13.61 22.62
C ALA A 209 -16.75 12.64 22.32
N GLN A 210 -17.00 11.60 21.53
CA GLN A 210 -15.93 10.71 21.04
C GLN A 210 -15.00 11.45 20.07
N ALA A 211 -15.56 12.23 19.13
CA ALA A 211 -14.79 13.00 18.17
C ALA A 211 -13.85 14.00 18.85
N GLU A 212 -14.31 14.64 19.93
CA GLU A 212 -13.51 15.57 20.72
C GLU A 212 -12.34 14.88 21.40
N LYS A 213 -12.56 13.71 22.03
CA LYS A 213 -11.49 12.94 22.65
C LYS A 213 -10.41 12.53 21.66
N VAL A 214 -10.80 12.07 20.46
CA VAL A 214 -9.85 11.67 19.42
C VAL A 214 -9.11 12.90 18.90
N ALA A 215 -9.81 14.01 18.65
CA ALA A 215 -9.19 15.26 18.19
C ALA A 215 -8.18 15.81 19.21
N ASP A 216 -8.51 15.79 20.51
CA ASP A 216 -7.61 16.21 21.58
C ASP A 216 -6.38 15.29 21.67
N ALA A 217 -6.56 13.97 21.52
CA ALA A 217 -5.45 13.02 21.50
C ALA A 217 -4.52 13.22 20.30
N VAL A 218 -5.08 13.53 19.12
CA VAL A 218 -4.30 13.87 17.92
C VAL A 218 -3.54 15.18 18.12
N ALA A 219 -4.21 16.21 18.66
CA ALA A 219 -3.58 17.49 18.96
C ALA A 219 -2.45 17.35 19.99
N GLU A 220 -2.64 16.53 21.01
CA GLU A 220 -1.60 16.24 22.01
C GLU A 220 -0.42 15.49 21.40
N SER A 221 -0.67 14.47 20.59
CA SER A 221 0.37 13.75 19.84
C SER A 221 1.20 14.70 18.98
N ASN A 222 0.54 15.62 18.26
CA ASN A 222 1.19 16.63 17.43
C ASN A 222 1.95 17.67 18.27
N ARG A 223 1.44 18.05 19.45
CA ARG A 223 2.13 18.96 20.37
C ARG A 223 3.40 18.32 20.94
N LEU A 224 3.31 17.05 21.36
CA LEU A 224 4.47 16.29 21.86
C LEU A 224 5.56 16.16 20.78
N ARG A 225 5.20 16.12 19.50
CA ARG A 225 6.18 16.21 18.39
C ARG A 225 6.87 17.57 18.30
N GLY A 226 6.23 18.65 18.74
CA GLY A 226 6.76 20.02 18.72
C GLY A 226 7.70 20.36 19.89
N GLU A 227 7.69 19.58 20.98
CA GLU A 227 8.60 19.76 22.10
C GLU A 227 9.95 19.12 21.79
N ALA A 228 10.95 19.94 21.45
CA ALA A 228 12.32 19.47 21.26
C ALA A 228 12.87 18.92 22.58
N LYS A 229 12.98 17.59 22.66
CA LYS A 229 13.69 16.89 23.74
C LYS A 229 15.08 16.49 23.27
N ALA A 230 16.06 16.62 24.14
CA ALA A 230 17.38 16.06 23.87
C ALA A 230 17.24 14.54 23.77
N LEU A 231 17.72 13.96 22.67
CA LEU A 231 17.86 12.51 22.54
C LEU A 231 19.07 12.10 23.36
N ASP A 232 18.84 11.48 24.51
CA ASP A 232 19.91 10.89 25.32
C ASP A 232 20.12 9.40 24.98
N GLU A 233 21.21 8.84 25.48
CA GLU A 233 21.55 7.41 25.29
C GLU A 233 20.47 6.46 25.84
N GLY A 234 19.68 6.91 26.82
CA GLY A 234 18.58 6.12 27.38
C GLY A 234 17.47 5.86 26.37
N VAL A 235 17.10 6.88 25.58
CA VAL A 235 16.09 6.73 24.50
C VAL A 235 16.56 5.72 23.44
N ILE A 236 17.86 5.77 23.07
CA ILE A 236 18.43 4.82 22.11
C ILE A 236 18.41 3.40 22.69
N ALA A 237 18.81 3.23 23.95
CA ALA A 237 18.81 1.93 24.62
C ALA A 237 17.39 1.33 24.72
N GLU A 238 16.38 2.15 25.03
CA GLU A 238 14.98 1.71 25.05
C GLU A 238 14.48 1.31 23.66
N ALA A 239 14.82 2.09 22.63
CA ALA A 239 14.50 1.75 21.25
C ALA A 239 15.13 0.41 20.85
N LEU A 240 16.43 0.22 21.08
CA LEU A 240 17.13 -1.04 20.79
C LEU A 240 16.52 -2.23 21.53
N LYS A 241 16.16 -2.06 22.81
CA LYS A 241 15.48 -3.10 23.59
C LYS A 241 14.12 -3.45 22.99
N SER A 242 13.35 -2.46 22.56
CA SER A 242 12.07 -2.69 21.89
C SER A 242 12.26 -3.42 20.56
N MET A 243 13.30 -3.05 19.81
CA MET A 243 13.63 -3.70 18.54
C MET A 243 14.04 -5.16 18.76
N GLN A 244 14.88 -5.43 19.77
CA GLN A 244 15.30 -6.79 20.12
C GLN A 244 14.11 -7.66 20.53
N ASN A 245 13.15 -7.13 21.29
CA ASN A 245 11.95 -7.88 21.67
C ASN A 245 11.04 -8.19 20.47
N ALA A 246 11.07 -7.36 19.43
CA ALA A 246 10.28 -7.54 18.20
C ALA A 246 11.04 -8.33 17.13
N PHE A 247 12.35 -8.53 17.30
CA PHE A 247 13.23 -9.11 16.29
C PHE A 247 12.92 -10.59 16.11
N ASP A 248 12.84 -10.96 14.84
CA ASP A 248 12.63 -12.33 14.41
C ASP A 248 13.97 -12.96 14.03
N GLU A 249 14.51 -13.78 14.93
CA GLU A 249 15.79 -14.46 14.70
C GLU A 249 15.74 -15.51 13.60
N ILE A 250 14.54 -15.99 13.22
CA ILE A 250 14.37 -17.09 12.26
C ILE A 250 14.22 -16.54 10.83
N GLN A 251 13.38 -15.53 10.63
CA GLN A 251 13.13 -14.95 9.31
C GLN A 251 13.70 -13.53 9.13
N GLY A 252 14.39 -12.99 10.13
CA GLY A 252 14.81 -11.60 10.13
C GLY A 252 13.64 -10.60 10.18
N GLY A 253 13.94 -9.32 10.36
CA GLY A 253 12.91 -8.28 10.48
C GLY A 253 12.23 -8.24 11.84
N PHE A 254 11.06 -7.60 11.88
CA PHE A 254 10.41 -7.26 13.15
C PHE A 254 8.90 -7.53 13.09
N GLY A 255 8.42 -8.32 14.03
CA GLY A 255 7.01 -8.70 14.13
C GLY A 255 6.60 -9.85 13.21
N GLN A 256 5.31 -9.95 12.95
CA GLN A 256 4.67 -11.01 12.15
C GLN A 256 4.29 -10.48 10.75
N ALA A 257 3.62 -11.31 9.95
CA ALA A 257 3.04 -10.89 8.67
C ALA A 257 1.93 -9.83 8.85
N PRO A 258 1.80 -8.84 7.93
CA PRO A 258 2.71 -8.55 6.82
C PRO A 258 4.03 -7.93 7.30
N LYS A 259 5.15 -8.26 6.64
CA LYS A 259 6.49 -7.81 7.00
C LYS A 259 6.95 -6.62 6.16
N PHE A 260 7.34 -5.55 6.84
CA PHE A 260 7.88 -4.33 6.25
C PHE A 260 9.38 -4.22 6.52
N PRO A 261 10.19 -3.69 5.57
CA PRO A 261 11.62 -3.47 5.79
C PRO A 261 11.95 -2.58 7.00
N ARG A 262 11.07 -1.62 7.34
CA ARG A 262 11.24 -0.65 8.44
C ARG A 262 12.60 0.04 8.38
N GLU A 263 12.88 0.71 7.28
CA GLU A 263 14.19 1.33 6.99
C GLU A 263 14.71 2.24 8.12
N PRO A 264 13.88 3.07 8.80
CA PRO A 264 14.37 3.86 9.94
C PRO A 264 14.97 3.01 11.07
N TRP A 265 14.42 1.82 11.32
CA TRP A 265 14.93 0.87 12.30
C TRP A 265 16.26 0.28 11.83
N LEU A 266 16.35 -0.11 10.55
CA LEU A 266 17.58 -0.61 9.96
C LEU A 266 18.71 0.44 9.96
N TYR A 267 18.38 1.73 9.75
CA TYR A 267 19.33 2.83 9.89
C TYR A 267 19.86 2.96 11.32
N LEU A 268 18.99 2.84 12.32
CA LEU A 268 19.42 2.88 13.72
C LEU A 268 20.37 1.71 14.02
N LEU A 269 20.04 0.49 13.59
CA LEU A 269 20.91 -0.68 13.78
C LEU A 269 22.26 -0.50 13.08
N LEU A 270 22.25 0.01 11.85
CA LEU A 270 23.46 0.32 11.10
C LEU A 270 24.32 1.36 11.82
N ASP A 271 23.70 2.43 12.34
CA ASP A 271 24.39 3.48 13.09
C ASP A 271 25.04 2.94 14.37
N GLN A 272 24.32 2.11 15.13
CA GLN A 272 24.83 1.49 16.36
C GLN A 272 25.97 0.50 16.08
N ALA A 273 25.84 -0.32 15.04
CA ALA A 273 26.92 -1.19 14.59
C ALA A 273 28.16 -0.38 14.14
N GLN A 274 27.97 0.71 13.40
CA GLN A 274 29.07 1.49 12.84
C GLN A 274 29.81 2.35 13.87
N ARG A 275 29.08 3.00 14.80
CA ARG A 275 29.67 3.95 15.76
C ARG A 275 30.15 3.29 17.04
N HIS A 276 29.40 2.29 17.51
CA HIS A 276 29.61 1.68 18.83
C HIS A 276 30.09 0.23 18.73
N GLY A 277 30.12 -0.37 17.54
CA GLY A 277 30.50 -1.76 17.36
C GLY A 277 29.50 -2.74 17.96
N ASP A 278 28.24 -2.33 18.13
CA ASP A 278 27.19 -3.15 18.74
C ASP A 278 26.92 -4.41 17.88
N GLN A 279 27.31 -5.56 18.42
CA GLN A 279 27.18 -6.85 17.75
C GLN A 279 25.73 -7.35 17.70
N ALA A 280 24.91 -7.02 18.70
CA ALA A 280 23.50 -7.38 18.68
C ALA A 280 22.77 -6.57 17.61
N ALA A 281 23.09 -5.28 17.49
CA ALA A 281 22.55 -4.45 16.41
C ALA A 281 22.99 -4.95 15.03
N LEU A 282 24.27 -5.30 14.88
CA LEU A 282 24.81 -5.85 13.63
C LEU A 282 24.16 -7.20 13.29
N GLN A 283 23.91 -8.07 14.27
CA GLN A 283 23.22 -9.35 14.05
C GLN A 283 21.79 -9.11 13.56
N MET A 284 21.01 -8.28 14.25
CA MET A 284 19.64 -7.94 13.84
C MET A 284 19.61 -7.38 12.42
N LEU A 285 20.54 -6.48 12.10
CA LEU A 285 20.66 -5.90 10.77
C LEU A 285 20.96 -6.97 9.72
N THR A 286 22.03 -7.74 9.90
CA THR A 286 22.53 -8.67 8.87
C THR A 286 21.57 -9.83 8.61
N VAL A 287 20.92 -10.38 9.63
CA VAL A 287 19.89 -11.42 9.46
C VAL A 287 18.69 -10.86 8.70
N THR A 288 18.23 -9.65 9.05
CA THR A 288 17.12 -9.00 8.33
C THR A 288 17.44 -8.76 6.86
N LEU A 289 18.61 -8.20 6.57
CA LEU A 289 19.05 -7.92 5.20
C LEU A 289 19.25 -9.21 4.38
N ASP A 290 19.72 -10.28 5.00
CA ASP A 290 19.91 -11.57 4.34
C ASP A 290 18.57 -12.17 3.90
N HIS A 291 17.59 -12.24 4.79
CA HIS A 291 16.27 -12.77 4.47
C HIS A 291 15.51 -11.91 3.45
N MET A 292 15.54 -10.58 3.59
CA MET A 292 14.92 -9.70 2.59
C MET A 292 15.59 -9.84 1.20
N GLY A 293 16.91 -9.93 1.15
CA GLY A 293 17.66 -10.02 -0.11
C GLY A 293 17.49 -11.35 -0.83
N ARG A 294 17.20 -12.42 -0.08
CA ARG A 294 16.90 -13.76 -0.62
C ARG A 294 15.41 -13.98 -0.88
N GLY A 295 14.53 -13.23 -0.21
CA GLY A 295 13.09 -13.33 -0.37
C GLY A 295 12.58 -12.86 -1.73
N GLY A 296 11.30 -13.05 -1.97
CA GLY A 296 10.59 -12.51 -3.14
C GLY A 296 10.28 -11.02 -3.02
N ILE A 297 10.45 -10.41 -1.83
CA ILE A 297 10.43 -8.95 -1.67
C ILE A 297 11.54 -8.27 -2.48
N TYR A 298 12.67 -8.95 -2.72
CA TYR A 298 13.71 -8.49 -3.62
C TYR A 298 13.51 -9.12 -5.00
N ASP A 299 13.41 -8.29 -6.04
CA ASP A 299 13.28 -8.78 -7.41
C ASP A 299 14.60 -9.42 -7.86
N GLN A 300 14.63 -10.76 -7.82
CA GLN A 300 15.84 -11.55 -8.12
C GLN A 300 16.32 -11.38 -9.57
N VAL A 301 15.47 -10.91 -10.48
CA VAL A 301 15.81 -10.75 -11.91
C VAL A 301 16.41 -9.37 -12.17
N ALA A 302 15.73 -8.31 -11.74
CA ALA A 302 16.06 -6.94 -12.12
C ALA A 302 16.64 -6.07 -11.00
N GLY A 303 16.61 -6.58 -9.76
CA GLY A 303 16.88 -5.80 -8.58
C GLY A 303 15.74 -4.85 -8.19
N GLY A 304 15.97 -4.14 -7.09
CA GLY A 304 14.96 -3.31 -6.45
C GLY A 304 14.02 -4.13 -5.55
N PHE A 305 13.46 -3.44 -4.57
CA PHE A 305 12.59 -4.01 -3.55
C PHE A 305 11.13 -3.65 -3.80
N HIS A 306 10.28 -4.66 -3.68
CA HIS A 306 8.85 -4.44 -3.45
C HIS A 306 8.61 -3.84 -2.07
N ARG A 307 7.45 -3.20 -1.89
CA ARG A 307 7.21 -2.34 -0.72
C ARG A 307 7.23 -3.09 0.61
N TYR A 308 6.62 -4.27 0.64
CA TYR A 308 6.55 -5.15 1.81
C TYR A 308 6.20 -6.58 1.39
N SER A 309 6.29 -7.53 2.32
CA SER A 309 5.83 -8.90 2.13
C SER A 309 4.51 -9.13 2.84
N THR A 310 3.55 -9.76 2.16
CA THR A 310 2.25 -10.11 2.74
C THR A 310 2.36 -11.32 3.69
N ASP A 311 3.40 -12.14 3.52
CA ASP A 311 3.72 -13.32 4.31
C ASP A 311 4.84 -13.08 5.33
N TYR A 312 5.18 -14.14 6.07
CA TYR A 312 6.13 -14.11 7.18
C TYR A 312 7.58 -14.37 6.72
N GLU A 313 7.74 -15.05 5.59
CA GLU A 313 9.00 -15.55 5.05
C GLU A 313 9.72 -14.57 4.11
N TRP A 314 9.13 -13.39 3.86
CA TRP A 314 9.56 -12.45 2.83
C TRP A 314 9.39 -12.97 1.39
N LEU A 315 8.56 -13.99 1.17
CA LEU A 315 8.40 -14.63 -0.14
C LEU A 315 7.37 -13.93 -1.00
N VAL A 316 6.21 -13.54 -0.45
CA VAL A 316 5.09 -13.00 -1.23
C VAL A 316 5.08 -11.48 -1.13
N PRO A 317 5.62 -10.74 -2.11
CA PRO A 317 5.60 -9.29 -2.06
C PRO A 317 4.19 -8.76 -2.29
N HIS A 318 3.92 -7.58 -1.75
CA HIS A 318 3.00 -6.64 -2.38
C HIS A 318 3.76 -5.93 -3.50
N PHE A 319 3.42 -6.19 -4.76
CA PHE A 319 4.33 -5.99 -5.89
C PHE A 319 4.67 -4.52 -6.25
N GLU A 320 3.99 -3.57 -5.60
CA GLU A 320 4.32 -2.14 -5.65
C GLU A 320 5.80 -1.88 -5.31
N LYS A 321 6.46 -0.99 -6.07
CA LYS A 321 7.83 -0.53 -5.76
C LYS A 321 7.86 0.98 -5.55
N MET A 322 8.36 1.42 -4.40
CA MET A 322 8.46 2.86 -4.08
C MET A 322 9.90 3.35 -4.18
N LEU A 323 10.10 4.57 -4.68
CA LEU A 323 11.43 5.17 -4.82
C LEU A 323 12.13 5.28 -3.46
N TYR A 324 11.38 5.62 -2.41
CA TYR A 324 11.93 5.77 -1.07
C TYR A 324 12.47 4.43 -0.53
N ASN A 325 11.83 3.30 -0.84
CA ASN A 325 12.35 1.98 -0.45
C ASN A 325 13.71 1.76 -1.10
N GLN A 326 13.82 2.01 -2.41
CA GLN A 326 15.08 1.83 -3.15
C GLN A 326 16.19 2.73 -2.61
N ALA A 327 15.89 4.01 -2.38
CA ALA A 327 16.84 4.99 -1.87
C ALA A 327 17.33 4.63 -0.47
N HIS A 328 16.45 4.17 0.40
CA HIS A 328 16.83 3.82 1.76
C HIS A 328 17.56 2.48 1.83
N LEU A 329 17.04 1.44 1.19
CA LEU A 329 17.61 0.09 1.25
C LEU A 329 18.97 0.00 0.57
N SER A 330 19.16 0.63 -0.60
CA SER A 330 20.49 0.66 -1.25
C SER A 330 21.58 1.23 -0.33
N ARG A 331 21.27 2.30 0.42
CA ARG A 331 22.19 2.89 1.41
C ARG A 331 22.43 1.99 2.62
N ILE A 332 21.39 1.31 3.11
CA ILE A 332 21.50 0.36 4.23
C ILE A 332 22.38 -0.83 3.83
N TYR A 333 22.11 -1.46 2.68
CA TYR A 333 22.92 -2.57 2.17
C TYR A 333 24.37 -2.15 1.90
N LEU A 334 24.58 -0.94 1.34
CA LEU A 334 25.93 -0.39 1.16
C LEU A 334 26.65 -0.19 2.50
N GLY A 335 25.96 0.34 3.51
CA GLY A 335 26.50 0.49 4.86
C GLY A 335 26.86 -0.84 5.50
N ALA A 336 25.96 -1.83 5.41
CA ALA A 336 26.18 -3.18 5.92
C ALA A 336 27.37 -3.86 5.23
N TRP A 337 27.53 -3.71 3.90
CA TRP A 337 28.71 -4.19 3.18
C TRP A 337 30.00 -3.56 3.70
N ARG A 338 30.02 -2.25 3.95
CA ARG A 338 31.23 -1.56 4.45
C ARG A 338 31.68 -2.07 5.83
N ILE A 339 30.75 -2.53 6.67
CA ILE A 339 31.05 -3.08 8.01
C ILE A 339 31.44 -4.56 7.92
N THR A 340 30.74 -5.34 7.10
CA THR A 340 30.83 -6.81 7.10
C THR A 340 31.74 -7.38 6.02
N GLY A 341 32.00 -6.65 4.93
CA GLY A 341 32.67 -7.16 3.74
C GLY A 341 31.85 -8.16 2.92
N ARG A 342 30.55 -8.34 3.20
CA ARG A 342 29.68 -9.28 2.50
C ARG A 342 29.35 -8.82 1.08
N GLU A 343 29.96 -9.45 0.07
CA GLU A 343 29.80 -9.07 -1.35
C GLU A 343 28.37 -9.22 -1.87
N ASP A 344 27.56 -10.08 -1.28
CA ASP A 344 26.14 -10.19 -1.64
C ASP A 344 25.34 -8.94 -1.25
N PHE A 345 25.66 -8.26 -0.14
CA PHE A 345 25.07 -6.96 0.20
C PHE A 345 25.47 -5.87 -0.79
N ARG A 346 26.73 -5.88 -1.26
CA ARG A 346 27.18 -4.97 -2.33
C ARG A 346 26.42 -5.23 -3.63
N ARG A 347 26.24 -6.50 -4.02
CA ARG A 347 25.46 -6.88 -5.20
C ARG A 347 24.05 -6.31 -5.13
N ILE A 348 23.34 -6.55 -4.02
CA ILE A 348 21.97 -6.06 -3.82
C ILE A 348 21.90 -4.54 -3.87
N ALA A 349 22.82 -3.83 -3.20
CA ALA A 349 22.87 -2.37 -3.24
C ALA A 349 23.05 -1.85 -4.68
N THR A 350 23.95 -2.47 -5.45
CA THR A 350 24.26 -2.07 -6.83
C THR A 350 23.07 -2.34 -7.75
N GLN A 351 22.52 -3.54 -7.73
CA GLN A 351 21.35 -3.93 -8.54
C GLN A 351 20.11 -3.08 -8.22
N THR A 352 19.92 -2.68 -6.96
CA THR A 352 18.85 -1.76 -6.56
C THR A 352 19.03 -0.38 -7.20
N LEU A 353 20.27 0.13 -7.24
CA LEU A 353 20.57 1.40 -7.91
C LEU A 353 20.43 1.30 -9.43
N ASP A 354 20.85 0.17 -10.02
CA ASP A 354 20.69 -0.10 -11.45
C ASP A 354 19.21 -0.16 -11.84
N TYR A 355 18.35 -0.74 -11.00
CA TYR A 355 16.90 -0.69 -11.16
C TYR A 355 16.36 0.75 -11.16
N VAL A 356 16.78 1.58 -10.20
CA VAL A 356 16.34 2.99 -10.15
C VAL A 356 16.74 3.75 -11.41
N LEU A 357 17.97 3.55 -11.89
CA LEU A 357 18.46 4.20 -13.11
C LEU A 357 17.73 3.71 -14.37
N ARG A 358 17.37 2.42 -14.42
CA ARG A 358 16.74 1.81 -15.59
C ARG A 358 15.24 2.06 -15.66
N GLU A 359 14.53 1.96 -14.53
CA GLU A 359 13.06 1.86 -14.50
C GLU A 359 12.40 3.03 -13.76
N MET A 360 13.08 3.64 -12.78
CA MET A 360 12.52 4.77 -12.01
C MET A 360 13.02 6.14 -12.45
N THR A 361 13.78 6.22 -13.55
CA THR A 361 14.32 7.49 -14.08
C THR A 361 13.55 7.89 -15.33
N SER A 362 12.94 9.08 -15.30
CA SER A 362 12.28 9.67 -16.46
C SER A 362 13.31 10.07 -17.52
N PRO A 363 12.97 9.98 -18.82
CA PRO A 363 13.79 10.53 -19.91
C PRO A 363 14.15 12.02 -19.72
N ASP A 364 13.34 12.77 -18.98
CA ASP A 364 13.57 14.20 -18.68
C ASP A 364 14.51 14.43 -17.48
N GLY A 365 15.03 13.36 -16.86
CA GLY A 365 16.03 13.40 -15.78
C GLY A 365 15.48 13.43 -14.36
N GLY A 366 14.15 13.43 -14.18
CA GLY A 366 13.50 13.24 -12.87
C GLY A 366 13.40 11.76 -12.46
N PHE A 367 12.99 11.51 -11.22
CA PHE A 367 12.66 10.15 -10.76
C PHE A 367 11.15 9.99 -10.58
N TYR A 368 10.60 8.85 -11.01
CA TYR A 368 9.25 8.44 -10.66
C TYR A 368 9.17 8.11 -9.16
N SER A 369 8.04 8.42 -8.52
CA SER A 369 7.85 8.19 -7.09
C SER A 369 7.55 6.72 -6.75
N ALA A 370 6.89 6.01 -7.66
CA ALA A 370 6.41 4.64 -7.46
C ALA A 370 6.18 3.90 -8.79
N THR A 371 5.96 2.59 -8.70
CA THR A 371 5.45 1.71 -9.76
C THR A 371 4.31 0.87 -9.18
N ASP A 372 3.22 0.72 -9.93
CA ASP A 372 2.03 -0.03 -9.49
C ASP A 372 2.34 -1.53 -9.23
N ALA A 373 1.48 -2.20 -8.44
CA ALA A 373 1.54 -3.64 -8.20
C ALA A 373 0.86 -4.45 -9.32
N ASP A 374 -0.13 -3.85 -9.97
CA ASP A 374 -0.97 -4.51 -10.96
C ASP A 374 -0.38 -4.39 -12.37
N SER A 375 -0.42 -5.50 -13.12
CA SER A 375 -0.13 -5.55 -14.55
C SER A 375 -1.23 -6.33 -15.24
N GLU A 376 -1.81 -5.79 -16.31
CA GLU A 376 -2.95 -6.41 -17.01
C GLU A 376 -4.17 -6.68 -16.10
N GLY A 377 -4.27 -5.96 -14.97
CA GLY A 377 -5.34 -6.15 -13.98
C GLY A 377 -5.11 -7.29 -13.00
N GLU A 378 -3.94 -7.94 -13.04
CA GLU A 378 -3.51 -9.00 -12.13
C GLU A 378 -2.26 -8.56 -11.35
N GLU A 379 -2.27 -8.73 -10.02
CA GLU A 379 -1.14 -8.39 -9.16
C GLU A 379 0.03 -9.35 -9.43
N GLY A 380 1.24 -8.82 -9.65
CA GLY A 380 2.45 -9.63 -9.72
C GLY A 380 2.67 -10.45 -11.01
N LEU A 381 1.73 -10.44 -11.96
CA LEU A 381 1.86 -11.17 -13.23
C LEU A 381 3.16 -10.81 -13.99
N PHE A 382 3.52 -9.53 -13.98
CA PHE A 382 4.75 -9.04 -14.61
C PHE A 382 6.01 -9.70 -14.03
N PHE A 383 6.04 -9.95 -12.72
CA PHE A 383 7.23 -10.37 -11.97
C PHE A 383 7.37 -11.90 -11.82
N THR A 384 6.28 -12.65 -11.94
CA THR A 384 6.23 -14.09 -11.68
C THR A 384 6.47 -14.95 -12.92
N TRP A 385 6.89 -16.20 -12.72
CA TRP A 385 7.31 -17.11 -13.79
C TRP A 385 6.68 -18.49 -13.68
N THR A 386 6.34 -19.11 -14.81
CA THR A 386 6.12 -20.56 -14.85
C THR A 386 7.43 -21.29 -15.18
N GLU A 387 7.50 -22.58 -14.84
CA GLU A 387 8.65 -23.41 -15.24
C GLU A 387 8.80 -23.46 -16.77
N ASP A 388 7.69 -23.54 -17.51
CA ASP A 388 7.67 -23.52 -18.97
C ASP A 388 8.22 -22.21 -19.54
N GLU A 389 7.90 -21.07 -18.94
CA GLU A 389 8.44 -19.77 -19.35
C GLU A 389 9.97 -19.72 -19.15
N LEU A 390 10.50 -20.28 -18.06
CA LEU A 390 11.95 -20.37 -17.84
C LEU A 390 12.62 -21.28 -18.87
N ASN A 391 12.02 -22.44 -19.15
CA ASN A 391 12.51 -23.38 -20.17
C ASN A 391 12.45 -22.80 -21.59
N ALA A 392 11.50 -21.92 -21.88
CA ALA A 392 11.38 -21.24 -23.17
C ALA A 392 12.36 -20.06 -23.30
N ALA A 393 12.66 -19.37 -22.20
CA ALA A 393 13.53 -18.19 -22.20
C ALA A 393 15.03 -18.53 -22.20
N LEU A 394 15.41 -19.62 -21.52
CA LEU A 394 16.80 -19.98 -21.26
C LEU A 394 17.22 -21.22 -22.05
N ASP A 395 18.52 -21.39 -22.29
CA ASP A 395 19.02 -22.68 -22.76
C ASP A 395 18.81 -23.78 -21.69
N LYS A 396 18.87 -25.05 -22.09
CA LYS A 396 18.56 -26.17 -21.19
C LYS A 396 19.44 -26.21 -19.93
N GLN A 397 20.70 -25.81 -20.02
CA GLN A 397 21.61 -25.83 -18.86
C GLN A 397 21.29 -24.66 -17.92
N GLN A 398 21.06 -23.48 -18.48
CA GLN A 398 20.65 -22.29 -17.74
C GLN A 398 19.28 -22.46 -17.07
N ALA A 399 18.29 -23.01 -17.78
CA ALA A 399 16.96 -23.29 -17.24
C ALA A 399 17.02 -24.22 -16.02
N ASN A 400 17.73 -25.36 -16.15
CA ASN A 400 17.91 -26.30 -15.03
C ASN A 400 18.59 -25.64 -13.81
N LEU A 401 19.59 -24.78 -14.06
CA LEU A 401 20.25 -24.04 -13.00
C LEU A 401 19.28 -23.06 -12.34
N ALA A 402 18.56 -22.25 -13.12
CA ALA A 402 17.60 -21.26 -12.61
C ALA A 402 16.48 -21.92 -11.81
N ILE A 403 15.90 -23.01 -12.32
CA ILE A 403 14.83 -23.76 -11.64
C ILE A 403 15.30 -24.26 -10.27
N THR A 404 16.50 -24.86 -10.22
CA THR A 404 17.04 -25.40 -8.97
C THR A 404 17.46 -24.29 -8.01
N LEU A 405 18.09 -23.23 -8.52
CA LEU A 405 18.62 -22.11 -7.72
C LEU A 405 17.50 -21.31 -7.08
N TYR A 406 16.44 -21.03 -7.85
CA TYR A 406 15.30 -20.21 -7.39
C TYR A 406 14.17 -21.01 -6.75
N GLY A 407 14.33 -22.32 -6.56
CA GLY A 407 13.31 -23.17 -5.95
C GLY A 407 12.00 -23.23 -6.74
N VAL A 408 12.07 -23.17 -8.07
CA VAL A 408 10.89 -23.17 -8.95
C VAL A 408 10.24 -24.54 -8.93
N THR A 409 8.91 -24.56 -8.83
CA THR A 409 8.12 -25.79 -8.87
C THR A 409 7.06 -25.73 -9.98
N PRO A 410 6.63 -26.89 -10.52
CA PRO A 410 5.55 -26.93 -11.50
C PRO A 410 4.22 -26.36 -10.98
N SER A 411 3.95 -26.47 -9.68
CA SER A 411 2.73 -25.95 -9.05
C SER A 411 2.76 -24.46 -8.75
N GLY A 412 3.93 -23.83 -8.78
CA GLY A 412 4.12 -22.47 -8.31
C GLY A 412 4.16 -22.33 -6.78
N ASN A 413 4.55 -21.14 -6.34
CA ASN A 413 4.49 -20.69 -4.95
C ASN A 413 3.56 -19.48 -4.77
N PHE A 414 2.93 -19.00 -5.85
CA PHE A 414 1.97 -17.89 -5.88
C PHE A 414 1.01 -18.07 -7.07
N GLU A 415 -0.27 -18.36 -6.79
CA GLU A 415 -1.33 -18.44 -7.81
C GLU A 415 -1.00 -19.30 -9.05
N GLY A 416 -0.32 -20.44 -8.85
CA GLY A 416 0.10 -21.33 -9.95
C GLY A 416 1.37 -20.88 -10.68
N ARG A 417 1.98 -19.76 -10.27
CA ARG A 417 3.23 -19.19 -10.78
C ARG A 417 4.28 -19.15 -9.68
N ASN A 418 5.53 -18.86 -10.03
CA ASN A 418 6.65 -18.79 -9.11
C ASN A 418 7.14 -17.34 -8.98
N ILE A 419 7.17 -16.87 -7.74
CA ILE A 419 8.02 -15.77 -7.30
C ILE A 419 9.42 -16.35 -7.12
N LEU A 420 10.39 -15.79 -7.86
CA LEU A 420 11.78 -16.21 -7.75
C LEU A 420 12.34 -15.71 -6.41
N HIS A 421 12.94 -16.60 -5.66
CA HIS A 421 13.57 -16.34 -4.37
C HIS A 421 14.77 -17.28 -4.22
N LEU A 422 15.66 -17.05 -3.26
CA LEU A 422 16.83 -17.89 -2.99
C LEU A 422 16.60 -18.69 -1.69
N PRO A 423 16.24 -20.00 -1.77
CA PRO A 423 15.97 -20.82 -0.58
C PRO A 423 17.17 -20.94 0.37
N GLN A 424 18.38 -20.78 -0.16
CA GLN A 424 19.65 -20.75 0.56
C GLN A 424 20.56 -19.67 -0.03
N THR A 425 21.67 -19.36 0.64
CA THR A 425 22.62 -18.39 0.11
C THR A 425 23.31 -18.93 -1.16
N LEU A 426 23.76 -18.02 -2.03
CA LEU A 426 24.53 -18.42 -3.22
C LEU A 426 25.85 -19.12 -2.86
N ALA A 427 26.44 -18.78 -1.71
CA ALA A 427 27.64 -19.44 -1.22
C ALA A 427 27.34 -20.90 -0.83
N GLU A 428 26.28 -21.14 -0.04
CA GLU A 428 25.85 -22.49 0.33
C GLU A 428 25.47 -23.32 -0.91
N PHE A 429 24.75 -22.73 -1.86
CA PHE A 429 24.40 -23.40 -3.12
C PHE A 429 25.66 -23.76 -3.93
N ALA A 430 26.62 -22.84 -4.04
CA ALA A 430 27.87 -23.08 -4.75
C ALA A 430 28.66 -24.23 -4.11
N ASP A 431 28.75 -24.24 -2.78
CA ASP A 431 29.43 -25.29 -2.02
C ASP A 431 28.72 -26.65 -2.17
N GLU A 432 27.39 -26.69 -2.04
CA GLU A 432 26.58 -27.91 -2.22
C GLU A 432 26.76 -28.52 -3.62
N LYS A 433 26.78 -27.67 -4.65
CA LYS A 433 26.97 -28.10 -6.05
C LYS A 433 28.44 -28.25 -6.44
N GLN A 434 29.38 -28.02 -5.52
CA GLN A 434 30.83 -28.07 -5.74
C GLN A 434 31.27 -27.17 -6.91
N ARG A 435 30.78 -25.93 -6.91
CA ARG A 435 31.04 -24.92 -7.95
C ARG A 435 31.76 -23.72 -7.37
N SER A 436 32.52 -23.03 -8.21
CA SER A 436 33.04 -21.70 -7.86
C SER A 436 31.89 -20.72 -7.69
N LEU A 437 31.85 -20.00 -6.56
CA LEU A 437 30.89 -18.91 -6.33
C LEU A 437 31.01 -17.82 -7.41
N SER A 438 32.22 -17.50 -7.86
CA SER A 438 32.44 -16.51 -8.92
C SER A 438 31.83 -16.94 -10.25
N ASP A 439 31.93 -18.22 -10.59
CA ASP A 439 31.36 -18.77 -11.83
C ASP A 439 29.83 -18.81 -11.73
N LEU A 440 29.30 -19.17 -10.54
CA LEU A 440 27.86 -19.14 -10.28
C LEU A 440 27.30 -17.73 -10.43
N LEU A 441 27.97 -16.72 -9.88
CA LEU A 441 27.54 -15.32 -10.00
C LEU A 441 27.55 -14.83 -11.46
N THR A 442 28.56 -15.21 -12.24
CA THR A 442 28.63 -14.86 -13.66
C THR A 442 27.49 -15.50 -14.46
N GLN A 443 27.17 -16.77 -14.18
CA GLN A 443 26.05 -17.46 -14.82
C GLN A 443 24.70 -16.89 -14.39
N LEU A 444 24.57 -16.51 -13.11
CA LEU A 444 23.37 -15.89 -12.59
C LEU A 444 23.08 -14.56 -13.28
N GLU A 445 24.10 -13.74 -13.52
CA GLU A 445 23.97 -12.48 -14.25
C GLU A 445 23.47 -12.71 -15.70
N GLN A 446 24.03 -13.70 -16.41
CA GLN A 446 23.59 -14.08 -17.75
C GLN A 446 22.13 -14.57 -17.79
N ILE A 447 21.76 -15.40 -16.83
CA ILE A 447 20.38 -15.90 -16.66
C ILE A 447 19.45 -14.71 -16.43
N ASN A 448 19.77 -13.87 -15.45
CA ASN A 448 18.91 -12.73 -15.07
C ASN A 448 18.78 -11.71 -16.19
N GLN A 449 19.83 -11.46 -16.96
CA GLN A 449 19.77 -10.60 -18.14
C GLN A 449 18.79 -11.15 -19.19
N THR A 450 18.86 -12.45 -19.48
CA THR A 450 17.95 -13.12 -20.44
C THR A 450 16.50 -13.10 -19.93
N LEU A 451 16.30 -13.34 -18.64
CA LEU A 451 14.99 -13.26 -18.00
C LEU A 451 14.45 -11.83 -18.03
N LEU A 452 15.27 -10.81 -17.78
CA LEU A 452 14.87 -9.41 -17.84
C LEU A 452 14.45 -9.02 -19.26
N GLU A 453 15.23 -9.38 -20.27
CA GLU A 453 14.88 -9.14 -21.68
C GLU A 453 13.58 -9.83 -22.10
N THR A 454 13.31 -11.01 -21.55
CA THR A 454 12.06 -11.74 -21.77
C THR A 454 10.90 -11.06 -21.05
N ARG A 455 11.10 -10.65 -19.79
CA ARG A 455 10.09 -9.96 -18.98
C ARG A 455 9.68 -8.62 -19.57
N ASN A 456 10.62 -7.86 -20.15
CA ASN A 456 10.37 -6.57 -20.77
C ASN A 456 9.46 -6.62 -22.02
N LYS A 457 9.10 -7.83 -22.49
CA LYS A 457 8.10 -8.02 -23.56
C LYS A 457 6.67 -8.08 -23.02
N ARG A 458 6.48 -8.21 -21.70
CA ARG A 458 5.18 -8.15 -21.02
C ARG A 458 4.76 -6.69 -20.86
N ILE A 459 3.47 -6.46 -20.62
CA ILE A 459 2.98 -5.12 -20.26
C ILE A 459 3.53 -4.79 -18.86
N PRO A 460 4.27 -3.69 -18.66
CA PRO A 460 4.76 -3.33 -17.34
C PRO A 460 3.64 -2.73 -16.47
N PRO A 461 3.78 -2.80 -15.13
CA PRO A 461 2.98 -1.97 -14.23
C PRO A 461 3.15 -0.48 -14.54
N LEU A 462 2.12 0.31 -14.25
CA LEU A 462 2.09 1.75 -14.51
C LEU A 462 3.03 2.56 -13.62
#